data_AF-A0A849EGK6-F1
#
_entry.id   AF-A0A849EGK6-F1
#
_cell.length_a   1.000
_cell.length_b   1.000
_cell.length_c   1.000
_cell.angle_alpha   90.00
_cell.angle_beta   90.00
_cell.angle_gamma   90.00
#
_symmetry.space_group_name_H-M   'P 1'
#
loop_
_entity.id
_entity.type
_entity.pdbx_description
1 polymer ?
#
loop_
_entity_poly.entity_id
_entity_poly.type
_entity_poly.pdbx_seq_one_letter_code
_entity_poly.pdbx_strand_id
1 'polypeptide(L)'
;MKKITKEVYLKWYEDMLFWRKFEDKLAAVYIQQKVRGFLHLYNGQEAVLAGALHAMDLSKDRMITAYRNHVQPIGMGVDPKRVMAELYGKVTGTSKGMGGSMHIFSKEHRFYGGHGIVGGQIPLGAGLAFGDKYFKRDAVTLCYMGDGAVRQGSLHESFN
;
A
#
# COMPACT_ATOMS: atom_id res chain seq x y z
N MET A 1 -3.42 -20.37 7.68
CA MET A 1 -3.68 -19.04 8.28
C MET A 1 -3.22 -19.06 9.73
N LYS A 2 -2.49 -18.04 10.20
CA LYS A 2 -2.00 -18.01 11.60
C LYS A 2 -3.19 -17.94 12.57
N LYS A 3 -3.08 -18.62 13.71
CA LYS A 3 -4.14 -18.60 14.74
C LYS A 3 -4.36 -17.17 15.23
N ILE A 4 -5.63 -16.78 15.37
CA ILE A 4 -5.98 -15.48 15.96
C ILE A 4 -5.94 -15.65 17.48
N THR A 5 -5.07 -14.89 18.13
CA THR A 5 -4.86 -14.90 19.59
C THR A 5 -5.06 -13.49 20.15
N LYS A 6 -5.02 -13.36 21.48
CA LYS A 6 -5.11 -12.04 22.15
C LYS A 6 -3.98 -11.11 21.69
N GLU A 7 -2.78 -11.66 21.50
CA GLU A 7 -1.60 -10.92 21.04
C GLU A 7 -1.81 -10.38 19.62
N VAL A 8 -2.45 -11.16 18.75
CA VAL A 8 -2.82 -10.72 17.39
C VAL A 8 -3.80 -9.54 17.46
N TYR A 9 -4.84 -9.62 18.31
CA TYR A 9 -5.79 -8.51 18.48
C TYR A 9 -5.13 -7.23 18.99
N LEU A 10 -4.25 -7.34 20.00
CA LEU A 10 -3.51 -6.19 20.53
C LEU A 10 -2.61 -5.59 19.46
N LYS A 11 -1.89 -6.41 18.71
CA LYS A 11 -1.05 -5.95 17.60
C LYS A 11 -1.87 -5.23 16.53
N TRP A 12 -3.00 -5.79 16.11
CA TRP A 12 -3.89 -5.11 15.15
C TRP A 12 -4.37 -3.76 15.68
N TYR A 13 -4.76 -3.69 16.94
CA TYR A 13 -5.17 -2.43 17.55
C TYR A 13 -4.05 -1.38 17.54
N GLU A 14 -2.84 -1.76 17.96
CA GLU A 14 -1.67 -0.88 17.98
C GLU A 14 -1.29 -0.40 16.57
N ASP A 15 -1.22 -1.31 15.60
CA ASP A 15 -0.89 -1.01 14.22
C ASP A 15 -1.94 -0.07 13.60
N MET A 16 -3.23 -0.38 13.74
CA MET A 16 -4.32 0.45 13.21
C MET A 16 -4.35 1.84 13.86
N LEU A 17 -4.12 1.93 15.17
CA LEU A 17 -4.05 3.21 15.87
C LEU A 17 -2.85 4.04 15.38
N PHE A 18 -1.69 3.41 15.21
CA PHE A 18 -0.51 4.07 14.67
C PHE A 18 -0.75 4.58 13.24
N TRP A 19 -1.30 3.76 12.36
CA TRP A 19 -1.64 4.14 10.99
C TRP A 19 -2.63 5.29 10.93
N ARG A 20 -3.68 5.27 11.75
CA ARG A 20 -4.63 6.38 11.90
C ARG A 20 -3.91 7.67 12.28
N LYS A 21 -3.05 7.64 13.30
CA LYS A 21 -2.31 8.82 13.76
C LYS A 21 -1.31 9.34 12.73
N PHE A 22 -0.69 8.44 11.96
CA PHE A 22 0.19 8.81 10.86
C PHE A 22 -0.57 9.60 9.80
N GLU A 23 -1.75 9.11 9.38
CA GLU A 23 -2.59 9.77 8.39
C GLU A 23 -3.22 11.08 8.91
N ASP A 24 -3.67 11.12 10.17
CA ASP A 24 -4.16 12.36 10.81
C ASP A 24 -3.06 13.44 10.83
N LYS A 25 -1.81 13.03 11.08
CA LYS A 25 -0.68 13.95 11.00
C LYS A 25 -0.45 14.43 9.57
N LEU A 26 -0.58 13.56 8.58
CA LEU A 26 -0.50 13.94 7.16
C LEU A 26 -1.56 14.96 6.77
N ALA A 27 -2.80 14.77 7.22
CA ALA A 27 -3.87 15.74 7.01
C ALA A 27 -3.50 17.12 7.57
N ALA A 28 -2.97 17.17 8.79
CA ALA A 28 -2.57 18.43 9.43
C ALA A 28 -1.43 19.14 8.67
N VAL A 29 -0.42 18.42 8.21
CA VAL A 29 0.74 19.04 7.52
C VAL A 29 0.45 19.36 6.05
N TYR A 30 -0.56 18.72 5.46
CA TYR A 30 -1.09 19.09 4.15
C TYR A 30 -1.81 20.42 4.18
N ILE A 31 -2.60 20.71 5.22
CA ILE A 31 -3.18 22.05 5.44
C ILE A 31 -2.09 23.11 5.56
N GLN A 32 -0.94 22.76 6.16
CA GLN A 32 0.25 23.62 6.23
C GLN A 32 1.05 23.68 4.92
N GLN A 33 0.53 23.11 3.83
CA GLN A 33 1.16 23.07 2.51
C GLN A 33 2.56 22.44 2.50
N LYS A 34 2.84 21.52 3.43
CA LYS A 34 4.11 20.79 3.49
C LYS A 34 4.17 19.58 2.57
N VAL A 35 3.01 19.04 2.19
CA VAL A 35 2.85 17.97 1.20
C VAL A 35 2.30 18.61 -0.07
N ARG A 36 2.90 18.30 -1.23
CA ARG A 36 2.50 18.84 -2.54
C ARG A 36 1.65 17.83 -3.33
N GLY A 37 0.81 18.32 -4.22
CA GLY A 37 -0.12 17.50 -5.00
C GLY A 37 -1.38 17.14 -4.21
N PHE A 38 -2.06 16.06 -4.60
CA PHE A 38 -3.27 15.60 -3.91
C PHE A 38 -2.95 14.57 -2.82
N LEU A 39 -3.55 14.71 -1.65
CA LEU A 39 -3.40 13.79 -0.53
C LEU A 39 -4.54 12.77 -0.47
N HIS A 40 -4.19 11.47 -0.46
CA HIS A 40 -5.16 10.38 -0.45
C HIS A 40 -5.02 9.51 0.81
N LEU A 41 -5.59 10.00 1.91
CA LEU A 41 -5.46 9.39 3.24
C LEU A 41 -6.04 7.96 3.31
N TYR A 42 -5.40 7.04 4.04
CA TYR A 42 -5.92 5.69 4.27
C TYR A 42 -6.96 5.58 5.40
N ASN A 43 -7.37 6.71 5.99
CA ASN A 43 -8.35 6.78 7.07
C ASN A 43 -9.60 5.92 6.80
N GLY A 44 -9.88 4.98 7.71
CA GLY A 44 -11.09 4.14 7.70
C GLY A 44 -10.90 2.75 7.10
N GLN A 45 -9.72 2.45 6.56
CA GLN A 45 -9.42 1.16 5.90
C GLN A 45 -8.34 0.36 6.65
N GLU A 46 -7.94 0.80 7.83
CA GLU A 46 -6.81 0.25 8.59
C GLU A 46 -6.99 -1.25 8.88
N ALA A 47 -8.21 -1.68 9.18
CA ALA A 47 -8.53 -3.09 9.43
C ALA A 47 -8.28 -3.99 8.21
N VAL A 48 -8.47 -3.47 6.98
CA VAL A 48 -8.22 -4.22 5.75
C VAL A 48 -6.74 -4.56 5.63
N LEU A 49 -5.87 -3.60 5.92
CA LEU A 49 -4.43 -3.82 5.93
C LEU A 49 -4.00 -4.77 7.06
N ALA A 50 -4.52 -4.58 8.28
CA ALA A 50 -4.20 -5.45 9.42
C ALA A 50 -4.53 -6.92 9.13
N GLY A 51 -5.72 -7.18 8.58
CA GLY A 51 -6.15 -8.52 8.18
C GLY A 51 -5.31 -9.09 7.05
N ALA A 52 -4.99 -8.29 6.03
CA ALA A 52 -4.17 -8.74 4.91
C ALA A 52 -2.75 -9.14 5.36
N LEU A 53 -2.09 -8.29 6.16
CA LEU A 53 -0.74 -8.58 6.69
C LEU A 53 -0.70 -9.84 7.57
N HIS A 54 -1.81 -10.16 8.26
CA HIS A 54 -1.91 -11.41 9.02
C HIS A 54 -1.94 -12.66 8.14
N ALA A 55 -2.49 -12.55 6.94
CA ALA A 55 -2.58 -13.64 5.97
C ALA A 55 -1.33 -13.76 5.08
N MET A 56 -0.63 -12.65 4.83
CA MET A 56 0.54 -12.60 3.97
C MET A 56 1.79 -13.24 4.60
N ASP A 57 2.62 -13.83 3.75
CA ASP A 57 4.03 -14.11 4.00
C ASP A 57 4.88 -12.94 3.47
N LEU A 58 5.25 -12.02 4.37
CA LEU A 58 6.01 -10.83 4.02
C LEU A 58 7.39 -11.13 3.43
N SER A 59 7.92 -12.36 3.53
CA SER A 59 9.21 -12.73 2.92
C SER A 59 9.13 -12.88 1.39
N LYS A 60 7.93 -13.13 0.86
CA LYS A 60 7.74 -13.52 -0.55
C LYS A 60 6.55 -12.85 -1.24
N ASP A 61 5.49 -12.55 -0.51
CA ASP A 61 4.27 -11.99 -1.08
C ASP A 61 4.43 -10.53 -1.45
N ARG A 62 3.61 -10.10 -2.42
CA ARG A 62 3.61 -8.73 -2.96
C ARG A 62 2.29 -8.05 -2.69
N MET A 63 2.34 -6.72 -2.64
CA MET A 63 1.15 -5.89 -2.61
C MET A 63 1.26 -4.82 -3.68
N ILE A 64 0.20 -4.67 -4.47
CA ILE A 64 0.07 -3.65 -5.52
C ILE A 64 -1.26 -2.92 -5.33
N THR A 65 -1.26 -1.58 -5.47
CA THR A 65 -2.41 -0.76 -5.06
C THR A 65 -2.46 0.58 -5.80
N ALA A 66 -3.62 1.24 -5.74
CA ALA A 66 -3.82 2.60 -6.26
C ALA A 66 -3.21 3.66 -5.31
N TYR A 67 -3.58 4.92 -5.50
CA TYR A 67 -3.03 6.10 -4.80
C TYR A 67 -3.38 6.22 -3.30
N ARG A 68 -4.32 5.45 -2.76
CA ARG A 68 -4.66 5.48 -1.32
C ARG A 68 -3.88 4.41 -0.56
N ASN A 69 -2.64 4.69 -0.20
CA ASN A 69 -1.74 3.61 0.19
C ASN A 69 -0.68 3.90 1.25
N HIS A 70 -0.61 5.10 1.86
CA HIS A 70 0.58 5.51 2.61
C HIS A 70 1.02 4.54 3.71
N VAL A 71 0.07 3.91 4.39
CA VAL A 71 0.35 2.98 5.51
C VAL A 71 0.57 1.54 5.08
N GLN A 72 0.16 1.15 3.87
CA GLN A 72 0.40 -0.19 3.33
C GLN A 72 1.90 -0.57 3.26
N PRO A 73 2.81 0.26 2.70
CA PRO A 73 4.24 -0.04 2.72
C PRO A 73 4.81 -0.05 4.14
N ILE A 74 4.27 0.79 5.03
CA ILE A 74 4.67 0.80 6.44
C ILE A 74 4.35 -0.53 7.11
N GLY A 75 3.14 -1.03 6.92
CA GLY A 75 2.73 -2.35 7.42
C GLY A 75 3.56 -3.50 6.82
N MET A 76 4.09 -3.34 5.61
CA MET A 76 5.03 -4.28 4.99
C MET A 76 6.49 -4.12 5.45
N GLY A 77 6.80 -3.14 6.29
CA GLY A 77 8.11 -2.97 6.93
C GLY A 77 8.88 -1.71 6.53
N VAL A 78 8.38 -0.89 5.60
CA VAL A 78 9.05 0.37 5.24
C VAL A 78 9.05 1.32 6.43
N ASP A 79 10.21 1.91 6.74
CA ASP A 79 10.34 2.92 7.80
C ASP A 79 9.33 4.08 7.56
N PRO A 80 8.42 4.35 8.51
CA PRO A 80 7.46 5.46 8.42
C PRO A 80 8.10 6.81 8.12
N LYS A 81 9.34 7.05 8.57
CA LYS A 81 10.08 8.29 8.29
C LYS A 81 10.39 8.45 6.81
N ARG A 82 10.66 7.35 6.10
CA ARG A 82 10.90 7.37 4.65
C ARG A 82 9.62 7.63 3.88
N VAL A 83 8.51 7.06 4.30
CA VAL A 83 7.19 7.36 3.71
C VAL A 83 6.82 8.83 3.93
N MET A 84 6.99 9.34 5.16
CA MET A 84 6.78 10.76 5.47
C MET A 84 7.73 11.67 4.66
N ALA A 85 8.99 11.28 4.48
CA ALA A 85 9.96 12.01 3.67
C ALA A 85 9.53 12.06 2.19
N GLU A 86 8.99 10.97 1.65
CA GLU A 86 8.43 10.93 0.29
C GLU A 86 7.28 11.93 0.13
N LEU A 87 6.36 11.94 1.09
CA LEU A 87 5.20 12.84 1.11
C LEU A 87 5.61 14.32 1.21
N TYR A 88 6.71 14.60 1.88
CA TYR A 88 7.32 15.94 1.97
C TYR A 88 8.19 16.30 0.76
N GLY A 89 8.34 15.42 -0.23
CA GLY A 89 9.19 15.66 -1.40
C GLY A 89 10.69 15.69 -1.07
N LYS A 90 11.14 14.94 -0.06
CA LYS A 90 12.55 14.88 0.36
C LYS A 90 13.29 13.74 -0.35
N VAL A 91 14.57 13.96 -0.64
CA VAL A 91 15.46 12.96 -1.29
C VAL A 91 15.61 11.65 -0.51
N THR A 92 15.37 11.68 0.80
CA THR A 92 15.37 10.48 1.67
C THR A 92 14.09 9.65 1.59
N GLY A 93 13.11 10.10 0.78
CA GLY A 93 11.89 9.38 0.49
C GLY A 93 12.11 8.02 -0.19
N THR A 94 11.06 7.23 -0.29
CA THR A 94 11.07 5.90 -0.92
C THR A 94 11.39 5.95 -2.41
N SER A 95 11.01 7.05 -3.06
CA SER A 95 11.21 7.38 -4.47
C SER A 95 11.94 8.72 -4.63
N LYS A 96 12.80 9.07 -3.65
CA LYS A 96 13.56 10.32 -3.58
C LYS A 96 12.71 11.59 -3.57
N GLY A 97 11.46 11.51 -3.10
CA GLY A 97 10.54 12.64 -3.02
C GLY A 97 9.87 13.00 -4.35
N MET A 98 10.10 12.21 -5.40
CA MET A 98 9.54 12.46 -6.73
C MET A 98 8.14 11.85 -6.91
N GLY A 99 7.78 10.86 -6.09
CA GLY A 99 6.52 10.16 -6.16
C GLY A 99 5.40 10.81 -5.35
N GLY A 100 5.73 11.41 -4.21
CA GLY A 100 4.78 12.07 -3.33
C GLY A 100 3.66 11.13 -2.84
N SER A 101 2.48 11.71 -2.60
CA SER A 101 1.30 11.00 -2.08
C SER A 101 0.82 9.85 -2.97
N MET A 102 0.91 10.02 -4.28
CA MET A 102 0.32 9.07 -5.21
C MET A 102 1.27 8.00 -5.71
N HIS A 103 2.57 7.97 -5.39
CA HIS A 103 3.55 7.03 -5.99
C HIS A 103 4.59 6.48 -4.99
N ILE A 104 4.11 5.94 -3.86
CA ILE A 104 4.99 5.29 -2.87
C ILE A 104 5.35 3.88 -3.35
N PHE A 105 6.65 3.58 -3.38
CA PHE A 105 7.17 2.34 -3.95
C PHE A 105 8.29 1.76 -3.08
N SER A 106 8.34 0.44 -2.90
CA SER A 106 9.46 -0.23 -2.25
C SER A 106 9.69 -1.62 -2.82
N LYS A 107 10.73 -1.76 -3.66
CA LYS A 107 11.15 -3.05 -4.21
C LYS A 107 11.60 -4.03 -3.12
N GLU A 108 12.33 -3.54 -2.12
CA GLU A 108 12.84 -4.33 -0.99
C GLU A 108 11.71 -5.00 -0.20
N HIS A 109 10.64 -4.25 0.04
CA HIS A 109 9.46 -4.71 0.79
C HIS A 109 8.36 -5.24 -0.12
N ARG A 110 8.64 -5.47 -1.42
CA ARG A 110 7.68 -6.03 -2.39
C ARG A 110 6.37 -5.24 -2.48
N PHE A 111 6.46 -3.92 -2.30
CA PHE A 111 5.34 -3.00 -2.36
C PHE A 111 5.37 -2.16 -3.63
N TYR A 112 4.31 -2.28 -4.41
CA TYR A 112 4.11 -1.67 -5.72
C TYR A 112 2.90 -0.74 -5.65
N GLY A 113 2.98 0.27 -4.80
CA GLY A 113 1.86 1.17 -4.56
C GLY A 113 1.91 2.44 -5.36
N GLY A 114 0.81 3.17 -5.26
CA GLY A 114 0.74 4.51 -5.80
C GLY A 114 0.60 4.52 -7.31
N HIS A 115 -0.47 3.90 -7.80
CA HIS A 115 -0.93 4.18 -9.15
C HIS A 115 -1.96 5.32 -9.13
N GLY A 116 -1.57 6.46 -9.71
CA GLY A 116 -2.44 7.63 -9.89
C GLY A 116 -3.56 7.40 -10.92
N ILE A 117 -3.36 6.49 -11.87
CA ILE A 117 -4.37 6.09 -12.84
C ILE A 117 -5.27 5.03 -12.20
N VAL A 118 -6.56 5.37 -12.05
CA VAL A 118 -7.58 4.47 -11.53
C VAL A 118 -7.64 3.21 -12.40
N GLY A 119 -7.41 2.04 -11.77
CA GLY A 119 -7.45 0.74 -12.45
C GLY A 119 -6.16 0.36 -13.19
N GLY A 120 -5.17 1.25 -13.27
CA GLY A 120 -3.89 0.97 -13.94
C GLY A 120 -3.03 -0.09 -13.24
N GLN A 121 -3.22 -0.26 -11.93
CA GLN A 121 -2.51 -1.27 -11.13
C GLN A 121 -3.04 -2.69 -11.35
N ILE A 122 -4.29 -2.84 -11.83
CA ILE A 122 -4.98 -4.14 -11.91
C ILE A 122 -4.27 -5.11 -12.87
N PRO A 123 -4.03 -4.76 -14.15
CA PRO A 123 -3.32 -5.66 -15.07
C PRO A 123 -1.86 -5.87 -14.66
N LEU A 124 -1.24 -4.88 -14.02
CA LEU A 124 0.11 -5.02 -13.48
C LEU A 124 0.16 -6.05 -12.34
N GLY A 125 -0.88 -6.09 -11.50
CA GLY A 125 -1.00 -7.09 -10.44
C GLY A 125 -1.16 -8.50 -10.99
N ALA A 126 -1.98 -8.67 -12.03
CA ALA A 126 -2.07 -9.93 -12.76
C ALA A 126 -0.72 -10.34 -13.36
N GLY A 127 0.02 -9.40 -13.95
CA GLY A 127 1.36 -9.63 -14.48
C GLY A 127 2.39 -10.05 -13.43
N LEU A 128 2.37 -9.45 -12.22
CA LEU A 128 3.21 -9.87 -11.10
C LEU A 128 2.93 -11.31 -10.69
N ALA A 129 1.65 -11.66 -10.51
CA ALA A 129 1.22 -13.01 -10.17
C ALA A 129 1.56 -14.03 -11.28
N PHE A 130 1.38 -13.65 -12.54
CA PHE A 130 1.80 -14.47 -13.67
C PHE A 130 3.32 -14.70 -13.67
N GLY A 131 4.10 -13.68 -13.37
CA GLY A 131 5.55 -13.80 -13.21
C GLY A 131 5.93 -14.84 -12.16
N ASP A 132 5.28 -14.84 -11.00
CA ASP A 132 5.52 -15.87 -9.98
C ASP A 132 5.17 -17.28 -10.47
N LYS A 133 4.02 -17.44 -11.12
CA LYS A 133 3.63 -18.72 -11.75
C LYS A 133 4.66 -19.19 -12.78
N TYR A 134 5.08 -18.30 -13.67
CA TYR A 134 6.04 -18.59 -14.74
C TYR A 134 7.39 -19.03 -14.20
N PHE A 135 7.89 -18.35 -13.17
CA PHE A 135 9.16 -18.66 -12.51
C PHE A 135 9.05 -19.70 -11.38
N LYS A 136 7.89 -20.36 -11.23
CA LYS A 136 7.61 -21.36 -10.18
C LYS A 136 7.94 -20.86 -8.76
N ARG A 137 7.63 -19.60 -8.48
CA ARG A 137 7.76 -19.01 -7.15
C ARG A 137 6.47 -19.25 -6.38
N ASP A 138 6.61 -19.78 -5.18
CA ASP A 138 5.50 -19.98 -4.26
C ASP A 138 5.14 -18.66 -3.54
N ALA A 139 4.64 -17.67 -4.28
CA ALA A 139 4.28 -16.36 -3.77
C ALA A 139 2.93 -15.91 -4.32
N VAL A 140 2.22 -15.07 -3.57
CA VAL A 140 0.98 -14.43 -4.03
C VAL A 140 1.13 -12.91 -4.15
N THR A 141 0.30 -12.31 -5.01
CA THR A 141 0.21 -10.86 -5.15
C THR A 141 -1.18 -10.40 -4.73
N LEU A 142 -1.26 -9.55 -3.71
CA LEU A 142 -2.49 -8.88 -3.32
C LEU A 142 -2.64 -7.60 -4.15
N CYS A 143 -3.65 -7.56 -5.02
CA CYS A 143 -3.99 -6.40 -5.82
C CYS A 143 -5.19 -5.65 -5.21
N TYR A 144 -4.94 -4.44 -4.70
CA TYR A 144 -5.98 -3.58 -4.13
C TYR A 144 -6.57 -2.66 -5.20
N MET A 145 -7.88 -2.49 -5.15
CA MET A 145 -8.61 -1.56 -6.00
C MET A 145 -9.87 -1.06 -5.27
N GLY A 146 -10.25 0.19 -5.52
CA GLY A 146 -11.52 0.72 -5.04
C GLY A 146 -12.68 0.26 -5.92
N ASP A 147 -13.89 0.36 -5.41
CA ASP A 147 -15.14 0.11 -6.13
C ASP A 147 -15.25 0.92 -7.44
N GLY A 148 -14.81 2.18 -7.44
CA GLY A 148 -14.77 2.98 -8.67
C GLY A 148 -13.85 2.41 -9.75
N ALA A 149 -12.78 1.70 -9.37
CA ALA A 149 -11.87 1.06 -10.32
C ALA A 149 -12.45 -0.21 -10.95
N VAL A 150 -13.47 -0.83 -10.33
CA VAL A 150 -14.14 -2.04 -10.83
C VAL A 150 -14.90 -1.77 -12.14
N ARG A 151 -15.19 -0.50 -12.44
CA ARG A 151 -15.81 -0.08 -13.71
C ARG A 151 -14.83 0.10 -14.86
N GLN A 152 -13.53 -0.04 -14.61
CA GLN A 152 -12.52 0.09 -15.67
C GLN A 152 -12.48 -1.20 -16.51
N GLY A 153 -12.36 -1.04 -17.83
CA GLY A 153 -12.19 -2.17 -18.75
C GLY A 153 -10.99 -3.04 -18.40
N SER A 154 -9.95 -2.46 -17.81
CA SER A 154 -8.75 -3.17 -17.35
C SER A 154 -9.06 -4.27 -16.32
N LEU A 155 -10.11 -4.14 -15.51
CA LEU A 155 -10.52 -5.22 -14.61
C LEU A 155 -11.06 -6.41 -15.38
N HIS A 156 -12.00 -6.16 -16.30
CA HIS A 156 -12.63 -7.21 -17.10
C HIS A 156 -11.61 -7.95 -17.95
N GLU A 157 -10.65 -7.22 -18.53
CA GLU A 157 -9.53 -7.80 -19.26
C GLU A 157 -8.63 -8.66 -18.35
N SER A 158 -8.34 -8.20 -17.13
CA SER A 158 -7.45 -8.93 -16.21
C SER A 158 -8.07 -10.17 -15.57
N PHE A 159 -9.41 -10.27 -15.53
CA PHE A 159 -10.14 -11.41 -15.00
C PHE A 159 -10.36 -12.54 -16.01
N ASN A 160 -10.21 -12.24 -17.30
CA ASN A 160 -10.37 -13.20 -18.40
C ASN A 160 -9.12 -14.06 -18.60
#